data_AF-A0A438DP54-F1
#
_entry.id   AF-A0A438DP54-F1
#
_cell.length_a   1.000
_cell.length_b   1.000
_cell.length_c   1.000
_cell.angle_alpha   90.00
_cell.angle_beta   90.00
_cell.angle_gamma   90.00
#
_symmetry.space_group_name_H-M   'P 1'
#
loop_
_entity.id
_entity.type
_entity.pdbx_description
1 polymer ?
#
loop_
_entity_poly.entity_id
_entity_poly.type
_entity_poly.pdbx_seq_one_letter_code
_entity_poly.pdbx_strand_id
1 'polypeptide(L)'
;MMLQMGPVAEDMFHWQATIMGPPDSPYAGGVFLVTIHFPPDYPFKPPKVAFRTKVFHPNINSNGSICLDILKEQWSPALTISKVLLSICSLLTDPNPDDPLVPEIAHMYKTDRSKYETTAKELDPEVCHGLGMLFYVWGQTLFPSNTSVFQFYV
;
A
#
# COMPACT_ATOMS: atom_id res chain seq x y z
N MET A 1 9.74 -4.73 -1.04
CA MET A 1 9.98 -5.76 0.02
C MET A 1 9.27 -5.30 1.28
N MET A 2 8.28 -6.07 1.76
CA MET A 2 7.42 -5.72 2.90
C MET A 2 8.24 -5.53 4.18
N LEU A 3 7.93 -4.50 4.98
CA LEU A 3 8.65 -4.21 6.23
C LEU A 3 7.97 -4.82 7.46
N GLN A 4 6.64 -4.74 7.53
CA GLN A 4 5.88 -5.14 8.69
C GLN A 4 4.42 -5.40 8.30
N MET A 5 3.77 -6.33 9.00
CA MET A 5 2.31 -6.44 9.05
C MET A 5 1.86 -6.98 10.40
N GLY A 6 0.70 -6.56 10.89
CA GLY A 6 0.14 -7.04 12.15
C GLY A 6 -1.15 -6.31 12.56
N PRO A 7 -1.82 -6.76 13.63
CA PRO A 7 -3.03 -6.13 14.14
C PRO A 7 -2.77 -4.71 14.65
N VAL A 8 -3.79 -3.85 14.50
CA VAL A 8 -3.80 -2.50 15.04
C VAL A 8 -4.38 -2.54 16.44
N ALA A 9 -3.55 -2.25 17.44
CA ALA A 9 -3.92 -2.33 18.85
C ALA A 9 -4.49 -3.73 19.21
N GLU A 10 -5.67 -3.78 19.83
CA GLU A 10 -6.32 -5.02 20.28
C GLU A 10 -7.31 -5.60 19.24
N ASP A 11 -7.51 -4.92 18.10
CA ASP A 11 -8.44 -5.38 17.06
C ASP A 11 -7.77 -6.39 16.11
N MET A 12 -8.02 -7.66 16.36
CA MET A 12 -7.50 -8.77 15.54
C MET A 12 -8.07 -8.81 14.11
N PHE A 13 -9.16 -8.08 13.83
CA PHE A 13 -9.79 -7.98 12.50
C PHE A 13 -9.31 -6.77 11.70
N HIS A 14 -8.52 -5.88 12.30
CA HIS A 14 -7.93 -4.73 11.62
C HIS A 14 -6.42 -4.83 11.69
N TRP A 15 -5.79 -5.12 10.56
CA TRP A 15 -4.33 -5.14 10.44
C TRP A 15 -3.83 -3.95 9.65
N GLN A 16 -2.59 -3.59 9.92
CA GLN A 16 -1.81 -2.65 9.13
C GLN A 16 -0.60 -3.36 8.56
N ALA A 17 -0.22 -2.99 7.33
CA ALA A 17 1.02 -3.41 6.70
C ALA A 17 1.78 -2.19 6.15
N THR A 18 3.09 -2.34 6.08
CA THR A 18 3.99 -1.35 5.47
C THR A 18 4.73 -1.99 4.30
N ILE A 19 4.56 -1.39 3.11
CA ILE A 19 5.16 -1.83 1.86
C ILE A 19 6.23 -0.83 1.45
N MET A 20 7.45 -1.30 1.16
CA MET A 20 8.43 -0.51 0.41
C MET A 20 8.12 -0.57 -1.07
N GLY A 21 8.12 0.60 -1.70
CA GLY A 21 8.00 0.71 -3.15
C GLY A 21 9.06 -0.13 -3.88
N PRO A 22 8.68 -0.86 -4.94
CA PRO A 22 9.62 -1.68 -5.71
C PRO A 22 10.76 -0.84 -6.31
N PRO A 23 12.02 -1.34 -6.31
CA PRO A 23 13.18 -0.57 -6.77
C PRO A 23 13.14 -0.25 -8.28
N ASP A 24 12.48 -1.10 -9.07
CA ASP A 24 12.36 -0.95 -10.54
C ASP A 24 11.02 -0.31 -10.94
N SER A 25 10.52 0.61 -10.11
CA SER A 25 9.23 1.29 -10.32
C SER A 25 9.34 2.77 -9.95
N PRO A 26 8.42 3.65 -10.39
CA PRO A 26 8.42 5.04 -9.96
C PRO A 26 8.21 5.21 -8.44
N TYR A 27 7.78 4.16 -7.75
CA TYR A 27 7.56 4.13 -6.31
C TYR A 27 8.84 3.83 -5.50
N ALA A 28 9.98 3.59 -6.16
CA ALA A 28 11.23 3.21 -5.51
C ALA A 28 11.61 4.16 -4.36
N GLY A 29 11.90 3.59 -3.18
CA GLY A 29 12.25 4.35 -1.97
C GLY A 29 11.05 4.90 -1.19
N GLY A 30 9.82 4.80 -1.73
CA GLY A 30 8.58 5.18 -1.05
C GLY A 30 8.17 4.17 0.02
N VAL A 31 7.45 4.66 1.04
CA VAL A 31 6.85 3.86 2.13
C VAL A 31 5.34 3.99 2.08
N PHE A 32 4.66 2.86 1.89
CA PHE A 32 3.21 2.82 1.72
C PHE A 32 2.53 2.08 2.87
N LEU A 33 1.62 2.77 3.55
CA LEU A 33 0.80 2.19 4.59
C LEU A 33 -0.45 1.59 3.97
N VAL A 34 -0.74 0.35 4.34
CA VAL A 34 -1.88 -0.43 3.86
C VAL A 34 -2.69 -0.88 5.07
N THR A 35 -4.02 -0.72 5.00
CA THR A 35 -4.96 -1.27 5.98
C THR A 35 -5.60 -2.52 5.42
N ILE A 36 -5.83 -3.51 6.29
CA ILE A 36 -6.40 -4.80 5.97
C ILE A 36 -7.52 -5.05 6.98
N HIS A 37 -8.75 -5.16 6.52
CA HIS A 37 -9.90 -5.48 7.36
C HIS A 37 -10.44 -6.86 7.02
N PHE A 38 -10.43 -7.75 8.00
CA PHE A 38 -10.96 -9.10 7.85
C PHE A 38 -12.47 -9.09 8.09
N PRO A 39 -13.29 -9.58 7.15
CA PRO A 39 -14.71 -9.73 7.41
C PRO A 39 -14.96 -10.89 8.40
N PRO A 40 -16.13 -10.94 9.04
CA PRO A 40 -16.47 -12.01 10.00
C PRO A 40 -16.43 -13.43 9.43
N ASP A 41 -16.56 -13.56 8.10
CA ASP A 41 -16.54 -14.82 7.36
C ASP A 41 -15.21 -15.09 6.65
N TYR A 42 -14.13 -14.38 7.02
CA TYR A 42 -12.78 -14.74 6.61
C TYR A 42 -12.42 -16.16 7.11
N PRO A 43 -11.79 -17.03 6.31
CA PRO A 43 -11.20 -16.78 4.98
C PRO A 43 -12.13 -17.07 3.79
N PHE A 44 -13.43 -17.31 3.99
CA PHE A 44 -14.36 -17.59 2.89
C PHE A 44 -14.69 -16.35 2.06
N LYS A 45 -14.61 -15.15 2.65
CA LYS A 45 -14.58 -13.87 1.92
C LYS A 45 -13.22 -13.20 1.99
N PRO A 46 -12.83 -12.44 0.95
CA PRO A 46 -11.56 -11.72 0.93
C PRO A 46 -11.52 -10.63 2.01
N PRO A 47 -10.33 -10.29 2.52
CA PRO A 47 -10.15 -9.11 3.34
C PRO A 47 -10.32 -7.85 2.49
N LYS A 48 -10.79 -6.77 3.09
CA LYS A 48 -10.79 -5.45 2.46
C LYS A 48 -9.41 -4.82 2.64
N VAL A 49 -8.71 -4.58 1.54
CA VAL A 49 -7.36 -3.99 1.56
C VAL A 49 -7.41 -2.62 0.89
N ALA A 50 -6.81 -1.62 1.54
CA ALA A 50 -6.74 -0.27 1.00
C ALA A 50 -5.43 0.41 1.39
N PHE A 51 -4.91 1.26 0.51
CA PHE A 51 -3.83 2.16 0.86
C PHE A 51 -4.34 3.28 1.76
N ARG A 52 -3.65 3.51 2.88
CA ARG A 52 -3.84 4.71 3.71
C ARG A 52 -3.03 5.87 3.16
N THR A 53 -1.86 5.57 2.60
CA THR A 53 -1.05 6.54 1.87
C THR A 53 -1.67 6.79 0.51
N LYS A 54 -1.70 8.05 0.03
CA LYS A 54 -2.16 8.32 -1.34
C LYS A 54 -1.15 7.73 -2.32
N VAL A 55 -1.65 7.13 -3.40
CA VAL A 55 -0.82 6.51 -4.45
C VAL A 55 -1.30 6.97 -5.83
N PHE A 56 -0.41 7.51 -6.64
CA PHE A 56 -0.68 7.89 -8.03
C PHE A 56 -0.54 6.66 -8.95
N HIS A 57 -1.61 5.88 -9.08
CA HIS A 57 -1.56 4.59 -9.78
C HIS A 57 -2.85 4.28 -10.57
N PRO A 58 -2.78 3.69 -11.78
CA PRO A 58 -3.98 3.37 -12.60
C PRO A 58 -5.04 2.54 -11.87
N ASN A 59 -4.61 1.56 -11.07
CA ASN A 59 -5.47 0.63 -10.34
C ASN A 59 -5.69 0.99 -8.86
N ILE A 60 -5.29 2.20 -8.41
CA ILE A 60 -5.53 2.67 -7.03
C ILE A 60 -6.25 4.01 -7.09
N ASN A 61 -7.42 4.12 -6.46
CA ASN A 61 -8.17 5.38 -6.47
C ASN A 61 -7.76 6.32 -5.31
N SER A 62 -8.33 7.52 -5.28
CA SER A 62 -8.05 8.54 -4.27
C SER A 62 -8.42 8.14 -2.83
N ASN A 63 -9.29 7.15 -2.66
CA ASN A 63 -9.66 6.58 -1.37
C ASN A 63 -8.75 5.40 -0.97
N GLY A 64 -7.75 5.07 -1.79
CA GLY A 64 -6.82 3.97 -1.58
C GLY A 64 -7.38 2.59 -1.92
N SER A 65 -8.58 2.49 -2.51
CA SER A 65 -9.11 1.21 -2.99
C SER A 65 -8.24 0.67 -4.12
N ILE A 66 -8.05 -0.64 -4.13
CA ILE A 66 -7.18 -1.34 -5.09
C ILE A 66 -8.07 -2.19 -6.01
N CYS A 67 -7.88 -2.09 -7.32
CA CYS A 67 -8.43 -3.10 -8.23
C CYS A 67 -7.43 -4.23 -8.38
N LEU A 68 -7.72 -5.34 -7.70
CA LEU A 68 -6.95 -6.57 -7.78
C LEU A 68 -7.95 -7.74 -7.73
N ASP A 69 -7.88 -8.61 -8.72
CA ASP A 69 -8.79 -9.74 -8.95
C ASP A 69 -8.78 -10.76 -7.80
N ILE A 70 -7.62 -11.01 -7.19
CA ILE A 70 -7.48 -11.88 -6.01
C ILE A 70 -8.22 -11.34 -4.78
N LEU A 71 -8.60 -10.05 -4.75
CA LEU A 71 -9.43 -9.46 -3.69
C LEU A 71 -10.94 -9.51 -4.04
N LYS A 72 -11.30 -10.13 -5.16
CA LYS A 72 -12.65 -10.21 -5.72
C LYS A 72 -12.93 -11.64 -6.19
N GLU A 73 -13.09 -11.86 -7.49
CA GLU A 73 -13.49 -13.12 -8.12
C GLU A 73 -12.42 -14.22 -8.04
N GLN A 74 -11.14 -13.88 -7.94
CA GLN A 74 -10.05 -14.85 -7.81
C GLN A 74 -9.63 -15.11 -6.36
N TRP A 75 -10.40 -14.63 -5.37
CA TRP A 75 -10.13 -14.92 -3.97
C TRP A 75 -10.24 -16.43 -3.69
N SER A 76 -9.26 -16.95 -2.95
CA SER A 76 -9.27 -18.32 -2.45
C SER A 76 -8.88 -18.31 -0.97
N PRO A 77 -9.57 -19.09 -0.09
CA PRO A 77 -9.17 -19.25 1.30
C PRO A 77 -7.73 -19.76 1.50
N ALA A 78 -7.10 -20.30 0.46
CA ALA A 78 -5.70 -20.73 0.46
C ALA A 78 -4.70 -19.56 0.24
N LEU A 79 -5.17 -18.36 -0.08
CA LEU A 79 -4.34 -17.16 -0.18
C LEU A 79 -4.01 -16.62 1.21
N THR A 80 -2.72 -16.39 1.44
CA THR A 80 -2.24 -15.75 2.66
C THR A 80 -2.13 -14.24 2.46
N ILE A 81 -2.17 -13.47 3.55
CA ILE A 81 -1.95 -12.01 3.50
C ILE A 81 -0.59 -11.67 2.90
N SER A 82 0.45 -12.48 3.13
CA SER A 82 1.74 -12.32 2.48
C SER A 82 1.62 -12.37 0.96
N LYS A 83 0.86 -13.34 0.41
CA LYS A 83 0.63 -13.45 -1.04
C LYS A 83 -0.15 -12.25 -1.58
N VAL A 84 -1.17 -11.79 -0.85
CA VAL A 84 -1.94 -10.60 -1.21
C VAL A 84 -1.04 -9.37 -1.32
N LEU A 85 -0.20 -9.13 -0.29
CA LEU A 85 0.71 -7.98 -0.28
C LEU A 85 1.81 -8.10 -1.33
N LEU A 86 2.27 -9.32 -1.65
CA LEU A 86 3.18 -9.56 -2.78
C LEU A 86 2.52 -9.20 -4.11
N SER A 87 1.26 -9.60 -4.34
CA SER A 87 0.52 -9.22 -5.53
C SER A 87 0.30 -7.71 -5.63
N ILE A 88 0.11 -7.01 -4.51
CA ILE A 88 0.06 -5.52 -4.49
C ILE A 88 1.43 -4.93 -4.86
N CYS A 89 2.54 -5.50 -4.39
CA CYS A 89 3.88 -5.06 -4.82
C CYS A 89 4.09 -5.26 -6.33
N SER A 90 3.64 -6.40 -6.86
CA SER A 90 3.68 -6.66 -8.31
C SER A 90 2.82 -5.67 -9.09
N LEU A 91 1.63 -5.31 -8.57
CA LEU A 91 0.77 -4.30 -9.19
C LEU A 91 1.45 -2.93 -9.26
N LEU A 92 2.17 -2.52 -8.22
CA LEU A 92 2.96 -1.29 -8.22
C LEU A 92 4.09 -1.32 -9.28
N THR A 93 4.71 -2.47 -9.54
CA THR A 93 5.70 -2.59 -10.61
C THR A 93 5.05 -2.58 -11.99
N ASP A 94 3.98 -3.35 -12.15
CA ASP A 94 3.30 -3.62 -13.42
C ASP A 94 1.81 -3.29 -13.32
N PRO A 95 1.42 -2.01 -13.49
CA PRO A 95 0.01 -1.61 -13.52
C PRO A 95 -0.78 -2.33 -14.61
N ASN A 96 -2.07 -2.61 -14.37
CA ASN A 96 -3.00 -3.14 -15.35
C ASN A 96 -3.86 -2.02 -15.96
N PRO A 97 -3.49 -1.47 -17.14
CA PRO A 97 -4.22 -0.36 -17.73
C PRO A 97 -5.50 -0.76 -18.47
N ASP A 98 -5.83 -2.06 -18.56
CA ASP A 98 -7.04 -2.56 -19.22
C ASP A 98 -8.24 -2.66 -18.26
N ASP A 99 -7.98 -2.71 -16.95
CA ASP A 99 -8.98 -2.61 -15.89
C ASP A 99 -8.62 -1.54 -14.83
N PRO A 100 -8.56 -0.25 -15.21
CA PRO A 100 -8.14 0.82 -14.31
C PRO A 100 -9.27 1.30 -13.39
N LEU A 101 -8.92 1.70 -12.16
CA LEU A 101 -9.82 2.49 -11.31
C LEU A 101 -9.79 3.97 -11.67
N VAL A 102 -8.68 4.45 -12.23
CA VAL A 102 -8.47 5.84 -12.61
C VAL A 102 -8.11 5.90 -14.10
N PRO A 103 -9.11 6.05 -14.99
CA PRO A 103 -8.90 6.02 -16.44
C PRO A 103 -7.93 7.08 -16.93
N GLU A 104 -7.87 8.27 -16.30
CA GLU A 104 -6.94 9.33 -16.72
C GLU A 104 -5.47 8.93 -16.52
N ILE A 105 -5.16 8.29 -15.38
CA ILE A 105 -3.80 7.81 -15.09
C ILE A 105 -3.45 6.64 -16.01
N ALA A 106 -4.40 5.73 -16.26
CA ALA A 106 -4.21 4.63 -17.20
C ALA A 106 -3.96 5.11 -18.63
N HIS A 107 -4.68 6.14 -19.06
CA HIS A 107 -4.45 6.77 -20.36
C HIS A 107 -3.04 7.37 -20.44
N MET A 108 -2.62 8.13 -19.43
CA MET A 108 -1.25 8.67 -19.34
C MET A 108 -0.20 7.56 -19.36
N TYR A 109 -0.40 6.49 -18.60
CA TYR A 109 0.49 5.33 -18.57
C TYR A 109 0.67 4.66 -19.94
N LYS A 110 -0.40 4.64 -20.75
CA LYS A 110 -0.43 4.07 -22.11
C LYS A 110 0.15 5.01 -23.17
N THR A 111 -0.08 6.32 -23.07
CA THR A 111 0.28 7.29 -24.12
C THR A 111 1.59 8.03 -23.86
N ASP A 112 1.96 8.24 -22.60
CA ASP A 112 3.16 8.97 -22.19
C ASP A 112 3.75 8.37 -20.91
N ARG A 113 4.50 7.28 -21.08
CA ARG A 113 5.13 6.55 -19.97
C ARG A 113 6.09 7.43 -19.16
N SER A 114 6.85 8.29 -19.83
CA SER A 114 7.84 9.16 -19.17
C SER A 114 7.15 10.18 -18.26
N LYS A 115 6.06 10.78 -18.71
CA LYS A 115 5.26 11.70 -17.89
C LYS A 115 4.61 11.00 -16.73
N TYR A 116 4.06 9.81 -16.96
CA TYR A 116 3.51 8.97 -15.88
C TYR A 116 4.55 8.71 -14.79
N GLU A 117 5.73 8.22 -15.15
CA GLU A 117 6.78 7.88 -14.18
C GLU A 117 7.28 9.11 -13.41
N THR A 118 7.42 10.25 -14.09
CA THR A 118 7.82 11.51 -13.44
C THR A 118 6.75 11.98 -12.46
N THR A 119 5.48 11.96 -12.88
CA THR A 119 4.35 12.40 -12.06
C THR A 119 4.16 11.49 -10.84
N ALA A 120 4.29 10.17 -11.01
CA ALA A 120 4.22 9.21 -9.92
C ALA A 120 5.33 9.47 -8.89
N LYS A 121 6.59 9.63 -9.34
CA LYS A 121 7.72 9.97 -8.46
C LYS A 121 7.51 11.27 -7.66
N GLU A 122 6.87 12.27 -8.25
CA GLU A 122 6.63 13.57 -7.61
C GLU A 122 5.43 13.58 -6.65
N LEU A 123 4.36 12.86 -6.98
CA LEU A 123 3.10 12.88 -6.21
C LEU A 123 3.02 11.83 -5.13
N ASP A 124 3.72 10.72 -5.29
CA ASP A 124 3.81 9.68 -4.29
C ASP A 124 4.69 10.15 -3.13
N PRO A 125 4.42 9.68 -1.90
CA PRO A 125 5.20 10.07 -0.72
C PRO A 125 6.71 9.97 -1.01
N GLU A 126 7.36 11.13 -0.99
CA GLU A 126 8.80 11.22 -1.17
C GLU A 126 9.53 10.35 -0.14
N VAL A 127 10.61 9.76 -0.64
CA VAL A 127 11.61 9.01 0.08
C VAL A 127 11.91 9.68 1.43
N CYS A 128 11.74 8.96 2.54
CA CYS A 128 12.36 9.35 3.79
C CYS A 128 13.88 9.19 3.64
N HIS A 129 14.56 10.20 3.07
CA HIS A 129 16.02 10.26 3.06
C HIS A 129 16.49 10.51 4.50
N GLY A 130 16.79 9.44 5.23
CA GLY A 130 17.47 9.49 6.52
C GLY A 130 16.65 9.01 7.72
N LEU A 131 17.20 9.29 8.91
CA LEU A 131 16.82 8.77 10.23
C LEU A 131 15.31 8.84 10.53
N GLY A 132 14.54 9.72 9.88
CA GLY A 132 13.09 9.82 10.01
C GLY A 132 12.32 8.54 9.64
N MET A 133 12.80 7.72 8.70
CA MET A 133 12.18 6.43 8.37
C MET A 133 12.38 5.42 9.50
N LEU A 134 13.58 5.39 10.08
CA LEU A 134 13.87 4.56 11.25
C LEU A 134 13.00 5.00 12.42
N PHE A 135 12.85 6.31 12.68
CA PHE A 135 11.97 6.81 13.74
C PHE A 135 10.48 6.57 13.48
N TYR A 136 9.98 6.62 12.25
CA TYR A 136 8.57 6.32 11.96
C TYR A 136 8.28 4.82 12.11
N VAL A 137 9.12 3.96 11.52
CA VAL A 137 8.97 2.50 11.57
C VAL A 137 9.26 1.95 12.98
N TRP A 138 10.34 2.40 13.63
CA TRP A 138 10.62 2.05 15.03
C TRP A 138 9.67 2.71 16.00
N GLY A 139 9.19 3.92 15.73
CA GLY A 139 8.20 4.62 16.55
C GLY A 139 6.88 3.87 16.62
N GLN A 140 6.41 3.31 15.51
CA GLN A 140 5.22 2.43 15.48
C GLN A 140 5.49 1.06 16.14
N THR A 141 6.73 0.56 16.09
CA THR A 141 7.13 -0.70 16.74
C THR A 141 7.28 -0.55 18.26
N LEU A 142 7.73 0.61 18.74
CA LEU A 142 7.97 0.91 20.16
C LEU A 142 6.75 1.56 20.84
N PHE A 143 5.85 2.20 20.10
CA PHE A 143 4.68 2.90 20.63
C PHE A 143 3.42 2.59 19.80
N PRO A 144 2.72 1.47 20.08
CA PRO A 144 1.40 1.22 19.54
C PRO A 144 0.40 2.18 20.19
N SER A 145 0.04 3.23 19.44
CA SER A 145 -1.15 4.11 19.52
C SER A 145 -1.66 4.67 20.85
N ASN A 146 -1.04 4.40 22.01
CA ASN A 146 -1.59 4.83 23.31
C ASN A 146 -0.65 5.68 24.18
N THR A 147 0.37 6.30 23.59
CA THR A 147 1.18 7.29 24.30
C THR A 147 1.13 8.63 23.57
N SER A 148 0.44 9.58 24.21
CA SER A 148 0.43 11.00 23.88
C SER A 148 1.83 11.58 24.11
N VAL A 149 2.80 11.26 23.25
CA VAL A 149 4.14 11.86 23.30
C VAL A 149 4.65 12.11 21.90
N PHE A 150 4.00 13.03 21.19
CA PHE A 150 4.74 13.86 20.24
C PHE A 150 5.39 14.98 21.07
N GLN A 151 6.62 14.78 21.51
CA GLN A 151 7.47 15.90 21.90
C GLN A 151 8.67 15.91 20.96
N PHE A 152 8.63 16.89 20.06
CA PHE A 152 9.74 17.28 19.21
C PHE A 152 10.99 17.48 20.04
N TYR A 153 12.07 16.76 19.72
CA TYR A 153 13.42 17.24 19.98
C TYR A 153 14.27 17.00 18.74
N VAL A 154 14.63 18.14 18.14
CA VAL A 154 15.73 18.50 17.24
C VAL A 154 16.59 17.36 16.70
#